data_AF-A0A502DVJ3-F1
#
_entry.id   AF-A0A502DVJ3-F1
#
_cell.length_a   1.000
_cell.length_b   1.000
_cell.length_c   1.000
_cell.angle_alpha   90.00
_cell.angle_beta   90.00
_cell.angle_gamma   90.00
#
_symmetry.space_group_name_H-M   'P 1'
#
loop_
_entity.id
_entity.type
_entity.pdbx_description
1 polymer ?
#
loop_
_entity_poly.entity_id
_entity_poly.type
_entity_poly.pdbx_seq_one_letter_code
_entity_poly.pdbx_strand_id
1 'polypeptide(L)' 'MTVKYVVSIAGGLLYFDAERLPAEPLPSHADARDGKPDLKLIPLSQHPAASSHWDEALGSYTLEQRGSAEISELA' A
#
# COMPACT_ATOMS: atom_id res chain seq x y z
N MET A 1 0.07 -8.15 12.92
CA MET A 1 1.03 -7.54 11.97
C MET A 1 0.64 -6.07 11.81
N THR A 2 1.61 -5.15 11.77
CA THR A 2 1.32 -3.71 11.64
C THR A 2 1.44 -3.31 10.19
N VAL A 3 0.42 -2.62 9.66
CA VAL A 3 0.46 -2.09 8.29
C VAL A 3 1.58 -1.07 8.17
N LYS A 4 2.42 -1.22 7.15
CA LYS A 4 3.49 -0.28 6.80
C LYS A 4 3.28 0.35 5.43
N TYR A 5 2.67 -0.36 4.49
CA TYR A 5 2.40 0.18 3.15
C TYR A 5 0.91 0.09 2.83
N VAL A 6 0.41 1.10 2.14
CA VAL A 6 -0.94 1.15 1.58
C VAL A 6 -0.81 1.31 0.08
N VAL A 7 -1.40 0.41 -0.69
CA VAL A 7 -1.40 0.43 -2.15
C VAL A 7 -2.81 0.67 -2.65
N SER A 8 -3.04 1.76 -3.38
CA SER A 8 -4.26 2.00 -4.13
C SER A 8 -4.11 1.52 -5.56
N ILE A 9 -4.92 0.54 -5.97
CA ILE A 9 -4.87 -0.07 -7.30
C ILE A 9 -6.28 -0.41 -7.78
N ALA A 10 -6.61 -0.03 -9.01
CA ALA A 10 -7.90 -0.31 -9.64
C ALA A 10 -9.15 0.10 -8.81
N GLY A 11 -9.04 1.15 -8.00
CA GLY A 11 -10.10 1.62 -7.11
C GLY A 11 -10.24 0.85 -5.79
N GLY A 12 -9.33 -0.09 -5.51
CA GLY A 12 -9.21 -0.79 -4.23
C GLY A 12 -8.02 -0.28 -3.42
N LEU A 13 -8.09 -0.47 -2.10
CA LEU A 13 -6.97 -0.24 -1.18
C LEU A 13 -6.51 -1.60 -0.63
N LEU A 14 -5.23 -1.87 -0.79
CA LEU A 14 -4.54 -3.02 -0.25
C LEU A 14 -3.56 -2.55 0.83
N TYR A 15 -3.46 -3.32 1.90
CA TYR A 15 -2.62 -3.00 3.05
C TYR A 15 -1.54 -4.06 3.15
N PHE A 16 -0.31 -3.63 3.40
CA PHE A 16 0.84 -4.52 3.50
C PHE A 16 1.67 -4.17 4.72
N ASP A 17 2.28 -5.16 5.34
CA ASP A 17 3.22 -4.94 6.44
C ASP A 17 4.64 -4.62 5.93
N ALA A 18 5.61 -4.50 6.85
CA ALA A 18 6.99 -4.14 6.51
C ALA A 18 7.70 -5.14 5.58
N GLU A 19 7.30 -6.41 5.63
CA GLU A 19 7.77 -7.51 4.78
C GLU A 19 7.01 -7.58 3.44
N ARG A 20 6.08 -6.65 3.19
CA ARG A 20 5.26 -6.54 1.97
C ARG A 20 4.29 -7.71 1.78
N LEU A 21 3.91 -8.38 2.87
CA LEU A 21 2.84 -9.38 2.87
C LEU A 21 1.49 -8.68 3.10
N PRO A 22 0.38 -9.25 2.60
CA PRO A 22 -0.95 -8.70 2.80
C PRO A 22 -1.26 -8.64 4.29
N ALA A 23 -1.55 -7.43 4.76
CA ALA A 23 -1.91 -7.15 6.14
C ALA A 23 -3.41 -6.86 6.22
N GLU A 24 -3.97 -7.06 7.41
CA GLU A 24 -5.34 -6.67 7.69
C GLU A 24 -5.49 -5.13 7.52
N PRO A 25 -6.63 -4.67 6.98
CA PRO A 25 -6.87 -3.24 6.84
C PRO A 25 -6.78 -2.56 8.21
N LEU A 26 -6.18 -1.37 8.23
CA LEU A 26 -6.19 -0.56 9.43
C LEU A 26 -7.65 -0.36 9.88
N PRO A 27 -7.96 -0.51 11.17
CA PRO A 27 -9.31 -0.25 11.65
C PRO A 27 -9.71 1.16 11.22
N SER A 28 -10.89 1.31 10.61
CA SER A 28 -11.52 2.58 10.26
C SER A 28 -11.81 3.42 11.51
N HIS A 29 -10.78 3.87 12.21
CA HIS A 29 -10.85 4.88 13.26
C HIS A 29 -10.24 6.17 12.74
N ALA A 30 -10.96 6.79 11.82
CA ALA A 30 -10.83 8.21 11.52
C ALA A 30 -11.47 9.09 12.62
N ASP A 31 -11.27 8.71 13.90
CA ASP A 31 -11.76 9.45 15.07
C ASP A 31 -10.66 9.60 16.15
N ALA A 32 -9.39 9.50 15.76
CA ALA A 32 -8.28 9.96 16.59
C ALA A 32 -7.93 11.39 16.19
N ARG A 33 -8.36 12.32 17.06
CA ARG A 33 -7.88 13.69 17.17
C ARG A 33 -6.38 13.78 16.88
N ASP A 34 -5.99 14.72 16.01
CA ASP A 34 -4.63 15.26 15.94
C ASP A 34 -3.52 14.22 15.67
N GLY A 35 -3.51 13.65 14.47
CA GLY A 35 -2.44 12.74 14.06
C GLY A 35 -2.80 12.04 12.76
N LYS A 36 -2.83 12.78 11.65
CA LYS A 36 -2.86 12.11 10.34
C LYS A 36 -1.65 11.18 10.31
N PRO A 37 -1.79 9.87 10.03
CA PRO A 37 -0.62 9.07 9.75
C PRO A 37 0.15 9.77 8.64
N ASP A 38 1.45 9.98 8.84
CA ASP A 38 2.32 10.65 7.87
C ASP A 38 2.48 9.68 6.69
N LEU A 39 1.49 9.69 5.80
CA LEU A 39 1.45 8.88 4.60
C LEU A 39 2.44 9.48 3.63
N LYS A 40 3.62 8.86 3.56
CA LYS A 40 4.65 9.26 2.63
C LYS A 40 4.40 8.56 1.30
N LEU A 41 3.83 9.29 0.35
CA LEU A 41 3.69 8.84 -1.04
C LEU A 41 5.06 8.44 -1.59
N ILE A 42 5.17 7.19 -2.00
CA ILE A 42 6.35 6.66 -2.68
C ILE A 42 6.26 7.12 -4.13
N PRO A 43 7.27 7.83 -4.66
CA PRO A 43 7.22 8.35 -6.03
C PRO A 43 7.16 7.21 -7.05
N LEU A 44 6.42 7.47 -8.14
CA LEU A 44 6.23 6.54 -9.26
C LEU A 44 7.54 5.95 -9.79
N SER A 45 8.59 6.76 -9.84
CA SER A 45 9.92 6.36 -10.30
C SER A 45 10.61 5.30 -9.42
N GLN A 46 10.15 5.11 -8.18
CA GLN A 46 10.63 4.09 -7.27
C GLN A 46 9.67 2.91 -7.12
N HIS A 47 8.59 2.85 -7.93
CA HIS A 47 7.46 1.91 -7.84
C HIS A 47 7.83 0.52 -7.34
N PRO A 48 7.70 0.29 -6.02
CA PRO A 48 7.94 -1.04 -5.52
C PRO A 48 6.86 -2.00 -6.05
N ALA A 49 5.59 -1.59 -6.29
CA ALA A 49 4.52 -2.47 -6.79
C ALA A 49 4.76 -3.12 -8.18
N ALA A 50 5.63 -2.54 -9.01
CA ALA A 50 6.06 -3.15 -10.27
C ALA A 50 7.17 -4.20 -10.06
N SER A 51 7.80 -4.22 -8.89
CA SER A 51 8.83 -5.20 -8.54
C SER A 51 8.20 -6.53 -8.11
N SER A 52 8.83 -7.64 -8.50
CA SER A 52 8.44 -9.02 -8.18
C SER A 52 8.47 -9.36 -6.68
N HIS A 53 8.91 -8.43 -5.83
CA HIS A 53 9.03 -8.58 -4.38
C HIS A 53 7.73 -8.28 -3.61
N TRP A 54 6.65 -7.91 -4.30
CA TRP A 54 5.34 -7.78 -3.65
C TRP A 54 4.62 -9.10 -3.74
N ASP A 55 3.91 -9.41 -2.66
CA ASP A 55 3.16 -10.64 -2.49
C ASP A 55 2.19 -10.93 -3.66
N GLU A 56 1.78 -12.20 -3.78
CA GLU A 56 0.81 -12.68 -4.79
C GLU A 56 -0.48 -11.85 -4.85
N ALA A 57 -0.80 -11.12 -3.78
CA ALA A 57 -1.87 -10.12 -3.76
C ALA A 57 -1.76 -9.10 -4.92
N LEU A 58 -0.57 -8.56 -5.21
CA LEU A 58 -0.36 -7.74 -6.41
C LEU A 58 -0.19 -8.57 -7.67
N GLY A 59 0.21 -9.84 -7.52
CA GLY A 59 0.26 -10.86 -8.57
C GLY A 59 -1.03 -11.00 -9.38
N SER A 60 -2.18 -10.75 -8.75
CA SER A 60 -3.51 -10.82 -9.37
C SER A 60 -3.84 -9.66 -10.31
N TYR A 61 -3.11 -8.55 -10.24
CA TYR A 61 -3.33 -7.35 -11.07
C TYR A 61 -2.41 -7.32 -12.28
N THR A 62 -2.83 -6.67 -13.37
CA THR A 62 -1.99 -6.55 -14.58
C THR A 62 -0.81 -5.60 -14.35
N LEU A 63 0.24 -5.72 -15.17
CA LEU A 63 1.40 -4.81 -15.11
C LEU A 63 1.00 -3.34 -15.27
N GLU A 64 0.00 -3.02 -16.10
CA GLU A 64 -0.53 -1.66 -16.26
C GLU A 64 -1.21 -1.15 -14.99
N GLN A 65 -1.99 -2.00 -14.32
CA GLN A 65 -2.63 -1.64 -13.05
C GLN A 65 -1.57 -1.43 -11.96
N ARG A 66 -0.54 -2.27 -11.90
CA ARG A 66 0.59 -2.11 -10.96
C ARG A 66 1.42 -0.87 -11.27
N GLY A 67 1.60 -0.55 -12.55
CA GLY A 67 2.31 0.65 -13.01
C GLY A 67 1.56 1.94 -12.67
N SER A 68 0.24 1.86 -12.51
CA SER A 68 -0.64 2.98 -12.16
C SER A 68 -1.05 2.98 -10.68
N ALA A 69 -0.54 2.04 -9.88
CA ALA A 69 -0.89 1.90 -8.48
C ALA A 69 -0.18 2.97 -7.64
N GLU A 70 -0.90 3.61 -6.73
CA GLU A 70 -0.34 4.58 -5.80
C GLU A 70 0.09 3.86 -4.52
N ILE A 71 1.29 4.13 -4.02
CA ILE A 71 1.81 3.46 -2.83
C ILE A 71 2.20 4.51 -1.82
N SER A 72 1.67 4.38 -0.61
CA SER A 72 2.03 5.22 0.53
C SER A 72 2.65 4.37 1.63
N GLU A 73 3.75 4.83 2.20
CA GLU A 73 4.33 4.27 3.42
C GLU A 73 3.74 4.98 4.64
N LEU A 74 3.41 4.22 5.68
CA LEU A 74 3.06 4.70 7.01
C LEU A 74 4.34 4.81 7.84
N ALA A 75 4.61 6.01 8.36
CA ALA A 75 5.71 6.28 9.29
C ALA A 75 5.41 5.83 10.72
#